data_AF-A0A7G8ELA3-F1
#
_entry.id   AF-A0A7G8ELA3-F1
#
_cell.length_a   1.000
_cell.length_b   1.000
_cell.length_c   1.000
_cell.angle_alpha   90.00
_cell.angle_beta   90.00
_cell.angle_gamma   90.00
#
_symmetry.space_group_name_H-M   'P 1'
#
loop_
_entity.id
_entity.type
_entity.pdbx_description
1 polymer ?
#
loop_
_entity_poly.entity_id
_entity_poly.type
_entity_poly.pdbx_seq_one_letter_code
_entity_poly.pdbx_strand_id
1 'polypeptide(L)'
;MTKGQSLLLGLAVFGLGALGYALFQANGFEGFSAGIAASALLMVLVVGWTATYLLRALSGNMTYMQQRRTYREAYDAATTEALQRKFDALSPEDQLRLLRDTGQLSPEADEPDSAPASGETTTAETLHGEA
;
A
#
# COMPACT_ATOMS: atom_id res chain seq x y z
N MET A 1 33.85 -10.61 -14.72
CA MET A 1 34.23 -11.14 -16.06
C MET A 1 35.68 -10.78 -16.31
N THR A 2 36.51 -11.73 -16.74
CA THR A 2 37.88 -11.45 -17.17
C THR A 2 37.89 -10.92 -18.61
N LYS A 3 38.93 -10.18 -19.01
CA LYS A 3 39.03 -9.60 -20.36
C LYS A 3 38.85 -10.66 -21.48
N GLY A 4 39.35 -11.88 -21.26
CA GLY A 4 39.20 -13.00 -22.20
C GLY A 4 37.77 -13.54 -22.30
N GLN A 5 37.00 -13.53 -21.21
CA GLN A 5 35.59 -13.94 -21.24
C GLN A 5 34.74 -12.99 -22.07
N SER A 6 34.99 -11.68 -21.99
CA SER A 6 34.28 -10.69 -22.81
C SER A 6 34.56 -10.86 -24.31
N LEU A 7 35.80 -11.19 -24.68
CA LEU A 7 36.16 -11.49 -26.08
C LEU A 7 35.50 -12.76 -26.59
N LEU A 8 35.48 -13.83 -25.79
CA LEU A 8 34.77 -15.06 -26.15
C LEU A 8 33.27 -14.85 -26.30
N LEU A 9 32.67 -14.02 -25.44
CA LEU A 9 31.26 -13.67 -25.57
C LEU A 9 31.00 -12.89 -26.85
N GLY A 10 31.84 -11.90 -27.18
CA GLY A 10 31.75 -11.15 -28.44
C GLY A 10 31.86 -12.07 -29.66
N LEU A 11 32.81 -13.01 -29.65
CA LEU A 11 32.98 -14.00 -30.72
C LEU A 11 31.77 -14.94 -30.82
N ALA A 12 31.22 -15.39 -29.69
CA ALA A 12 30.04 -16.24 -29.66
C ALA A 12 28.81 -15.50 -30.24
N VAL A 13 28.58 -14.25 -29.86
CA VAL A 13 27.49 -13.42 -30.40
C VAL A 13 27.67 -13.18 -31.90
N PHE A 14 28.90 -12.89 -32.34
CA PHE A 14 29.21 -12.75 -33.76
C PHE A 14 28.93 -14.03 -34.55
N GLY A 15 29.38 -15.18 -34.03
CA GLY A 15 29.13 -16.49 -34.63
C GLY A 15 27.63 -16.80 -34.71
N LEU A 16 26.86 -16.44 -33.68
CA LEU A 16 25.40 -16.58 -33.68
C LEU A 16 24.74 -15.76 -34.78
N GLY A 17 25.19 -14.52 -34.97
CA GLY A 17 24.72 -13.64 -36.05
C GLY A 17 25.05 -14.17 -37.44
N ALA A 18 26.28 -14.67 -37.64
CA ALA A 18 26.71 -15.28 -38.91
C ALA A 18 25.92 -16.55 -39.23
N LEU A 19 25.69 -17.42 -38.23
CA LEU A 19 24.87 -18.62 -38.37
C LEU A 19 23.43 -18.28 -38.71
N GLY A 20 22.84 -17.31 -38.01
CA GLY A 20 21.50 -16.80 -38.29
C GLY A 20 21.39 -16.30 -39.73
N TYR A 21 22.33 -15.47 -40.19
CA TYR A 21 22.34 -14.99 -41.57
C TYR A 21 22.41 -16.12 -42.60
N ALA A 22 23.26 -17.13 -42.38
CA ALA A 22 23.36 -18.29 -43.27
C ALA A 22 22.05 -19.10 -43.33
N LEU A 23 21.38 -19.29 -42.19
CA LEU A 23 20.06 -19.93 -42.11
C LEU A 23 19.00 -19.14 -42.88
N PHE A 24 18.95 -17.82 -42.73
CA PHE A 24 18.00 -16.97 -43.47
C PHE A 24 18.23 -17.08 -44.99
N GLN A 25 19.49 -17.02 -45.45
CA GLN A 25 19.81 -17.22 -46.86
C GLN A 25 19.41 -18.60 -47.37
N ALA A 26 19.70 -19.67 -46.61
CA ALA A 26 19.35 -21.04 -46.99
C ALA A 26 17.83 -21.28 -47.10
N ASN A 27 17.01 -20.46 -46.44
CA ASN A 27 15.55 -20.56 -46.46
C ASN A 27 14.90 -19.58 -47.45
N GLY A 28 15.67 -18.95 -48.35
CA GLY A 28 15.14 -18.09 -49.43
C GLY A 28 14.81 -16.65 -48.99
N PHE A 29 15.31 -16.21 -47.83
CA PHE A 29 15.16 -14.83 -47.35
C PHE A 29 16.25 -13.91 -47.95
N GLU A 30 16.42 -13.93 -49.26
CA GLU A 30 17.49 -13.20 -49.97
C GLU A 30 17.39 -11.66 -49.81
N GLY A 31 16.17 -11.14 -49.58
CA GLY A 31 15.93 -9.72 -49.29
C GLY A 31 16.18 -9.31 -47.83
N PHE A 32 16.48 -10.25 -46.94
CA PHE A 32 16.63 -9.98 -45.51
C PHE A 32 18.08 -9.62 -45.20
N SER A 33 18.35 -8.31 -45.15
CA SER A 33 19.69 -7.81 -44.85
C SER A 33 20.02 -7.92 -43.36
N ALA A 34 21.32 -8.04 -43.03
CA ALA A 34 21.80 -8.00 -41.65
C ALA A 34 21.37 -6.71 -40.92
N GLY A 35 21.24 -5.59 -41.66
CA GLY A 35 20.74 -4.32 -41.13
C GLY A 35 19.29 -4.42 -40.66
N ILE A 36 18.40 -4.99 -41.46
CA ILE A 36 16.98 -5.18 -41.09
C ILE A 36 16.87 -6.09 -39.86
N ALA A 37 17.63 -7.19 -39.83
CA ALA A 37 17.64 -8.11 -38.69
C ALA A 37 18.13 -7.42 -37.40
N ALA A 38 19.21 -6.66 -37.48
CA ALA A 38 19.76 -5.91 -36.35
C ALA A 38 18.79 -4.83 -35.86
N SER A 39 18.14 -4.10 -36.78
CA SER A 39 17.12 -3.09 -36.45
C SER A 39 15.90 -3.72 -35.78
N ALA A 40 15.42 -4.87 -36.28
CA ALA A 40 14.31 -5.59 -35.66
C ALA A 40 14.66 -6.07 -34.26
N LEU A 41 15.86 -6.64 -34.06
CA LEU A 41 16.34 -7.07 -32.76
C LEU A 41 16.46 -5.90 -31.77
N LEU A 42 17.00 -4.77 -32.22
CA LEU A 42 17.07 -3.54 -31.43
C LEU A 42 15.67 -3.04 -31.06
N MET A 43 14.73 -3.05 -32.01
CA MET A 43 13.34 -2.66 -31.76
C MET A 43 12.68 -3.54 -30.71
N VAL A 44 12.84 -4.86 -30.81
CA VAL A 44 12.32 -5.81 -29.79
C VAL A 44 12.96 -5.55 -28.43
N LEU A 45 14.26 -5.29 -28.37
CA LEU A 45 14.95 -4.96 -27.13
C LEU A 45 14.41 -3.68 -26.50
N VAL A 46 14.26 -2.61 -27.28
CA VAL A 46 13.73 -1.32 -26.81
C VAL A 46 12.28 -1.45 -26.38
N VAL A 47 11.45 -2.16 -27.15
CA VAL A 47 10.04 -2.38 -26.80
C VAL A 47 9.92 -3.24 -25.55
N GLY A 48 10.69 -4.32 -25.43
CA GLY A 48 10.70 -5.18 -24.23
C GLY A 48 11.19 -4.43 -22.99
N TRP A 49 12.27 -3.65 -23.13
CA TRP A 49 12.74 -2.75 -22.09
C TRP A 49 11.61 -1.79 -21.69
N THR A 50 11.00 -1.09 -22.64
CA THR A 50 9.94 -0.10 -22.38
C THR A 50 8.71 -0.73 -21.73
N ALA A 51 8.28 -1.90 -22.22
CA ALA A 51 7.18 -2.67 -21.67
C ALA A 51 7.42 -3.03 -20.20
N THR A 52 8.67 -3.28 -19.80
CA THR A 52 9.02 -3.50 -18.38
C THR A 52 8.67 -2.29 -17.51
N TYR A 53 8.88 -1.06 -17.99
CA TYR A 53 8.50 0.15 -17.26
C TYR A 53 6.99 0.34 -17.24
N LEU A 54 6.31 0.07 -18.35
CA LEU A 54 4.86 0.15 -18.43
C LEU A 54 4.19 -0.85 -17.48
N LEU A 55 4.65 -2.10 -17.47
CA LEU A 55 4.18 -3.12 -16.53
C LEU A 55 4.48 -2.74 -15.09
N ARG A 56 5.66 -2.20 -14.79
CA ARG A 56 5.98 -1.70 -13.43
C ARG A 56 5.04 -0.57 -12.99
N ALA A 57 4.66 0.31 -13.91
CA ALA A 57 3.71 1.38 -13.65
C ALA A 57 2.29 0.85 -13.41
N LEU A 58 1.81 -0.08 -14.26
CA LEU A 58 0.48 -0.69 -14.14
C LEU A 58 0.34 -1.60 -12.91
N SER A 59 1.37 -2.41 -12.62
CA SER A 59 1.36 -3.33 -11.47
C SER A 59 1.48 -2.63 -10.12
N GLY A 60 1.63 -1.30 -10.08
CA GLY A 60 1.74 -0.57 -8.82
C GLY A 60 2.94 -0.96 -7.97
N ASN A 61 3.97 -1.59 -8.57
CA ASN A 61 5.27 -1.88 -7.94
C ASN A 61 6.07 -0.57 -7.80
N MET A 62 5.49 0.39 -7.09
CA MET A 62 6.05 1.66 -6.73
C MET A 62 6.47 1.58 -5.27
N THR A 63 7.78 1.42 -5.06
CA THR A 63 8.43 1.27 -3.75
C THR A 63 7.91 2.28 -2.72
N TYR A 64 7.60 3.51 -3.13
CA TYR A 64 7.10 4.55 -2.23
C TYR A 64 5.78 4.19 -1.53
N MET A 65 4.80 3.65 -2.24
CA MET A 65 3.49 3.34 -1.64
C MET A 65 3.57 2.13 -0.72
N GLN A 66 4.38 1.13 -1.07
CA GLN A 66 4.67 -0.01 -0.20
C GLN A 66 5.45 0.45 1.05
N GLN A 67 6.50 1.26 0.87
CA GLN A 67 7.32 1.78 1.97
C GLN A 67 6.49 2.63 2.94
N ARG A 68 5.61 3.51 2.42
CA ARG A 68 4.71 4.33 3.25
C ARG A 68 3.68 3.48 4.01
N ARG A 69 3.18 2.39 3.42
CA ARG A 69 2.23 1.49 4.08
C ARG A 69 2.89 0.73 5.20
N THR A 70 4.01 0.06 4.91
CA THR A 70 4.79 -0.72 5.87
C THR A 70 5.31 0.14 7.02
N TYR A 71 5.80 1.37 6.74
CA TYR A 71 6.29 2.25 7.80
C TYR A 71 5.16 2.68 8.75
N ARG A 72 3.97 2.97 8.24
CA ARG A 72 2.83 3.31 9.10
C ARG A 72 2.33 2.12 9.90
N GLU A 73 2.16 0.97 9.27
CA GLU A 73 1.73 -0.23 9.98
C GLU A 73 2.71 -0.59 11.12
N ALA A 74 4.02 -0.48 10.88
CA ALA A 74 5.03 -0.72 11.92
C ALA A 74 5.03 0.37 13.02
N TYR A 75 4.90 1.64 12.64
CA TYR A 75 4.87 2.76 13.59
C TYR A 75 3.61 2.72 14.45
N ASP A 76 2.45 2.47 13.86
CA ASP A 76 1.16 2.43 14.55
C ASP A 76 1.13 1.26 15.55
N ALA A 77 1.66 0.09 15.17
CA ALA A 77 1.78 -1.05 16.08
C ALA A 77 2.68 -0.75 17.29
N ALA A 78 3.88 -0.22 17.05
CA ALA A 78 4.82 0.12 18.12
C ALA A 78 4.27 1.25 19.04
N THR A 79 3.58 2.22 18.44
CA THR A 79 3.02 3.37 19.16
C THR A 79 1.82 2.96 20.02
N THR A 80 0.96 2.08 19.51
CA THR A 80 -0.21 1.59 20.25
C THR A 80 0.22 0.85 21.52
N GLU A 81 1.19 -0.06 21.42
CA GLU A 81 1.70 -0.79 22.58
C GLU A 81 2.42 0.12 23.60
N ALA A 82 3.17 1.12 23.10
CA ALA A 82 3.82 2.10 23.97
C ALA A 82 2.81 3.03 24.67
N LEU A 83 1.73 3.43 23.98
CA LEU A 83 0.64 4.21 24.55
C LEU A 83 -0.13 3.38 25.59
N GLN A 84 -0.46 2.12 25.29
CA GLN A 84 -1.16 1.24 26.21
C GLN A 84 -0.38 1.06 27.52
N ARG A 85 0.93 0.74 27.45
CA ARG A 85 1.76 0.60 28.65
C ARG A 85 1.82 1.87 29.49
N LYS A 86 1.86 3.04 28.86
CA LYS A 86 1.83 4.32 29.57
C LYS A 86 0.48 4.55 30.24
N PHE A 87 -0.61 4.19 29.58
CA PHE A 87 -1.95 4.27 30.12
C PHE A 87 -2.13 3.33 31.32
N ASP A 88 -1.69 2.07 31.20
CA ASP A 88 -1.77 1.06 32.27
C ASP A 88 -0.91 1.43 33.50
N ALA A 89 0.15 2.23 33.31
CA ALA A 89 1.01 2.71 34.38
C ALA A 89 0.45 3.94 35.14
N LEU A 90 -0.63 4.56 34.64
CA LEU A 90 -1.30 5.65 35.35
C LEU A 90 -2.14 5.10 36.51
N SER A 91 -2.45 5.94 37.49
CA SER A 91 -3.35 5.57 38.56
C SER A 91 -4.80 5.43 38.04
N PRO A 92 -5.66 4.65 38.73
CA PRO A 92 -7.03 4.40 38.27
C PRO A 92 -7.85 5.68 38.05
N GLU A 93 -7.68 6.69 38.90
CA GLU A 93 -8.37 7.98 38.77
C GLU A 93 -7.93 8.77 37.52
N ASP A 94 -6.65 8.72 37.19
CA ASP A 94 -6.10 9.39 36.00
C ASP A 94 -6.52 8.67 34.72
N GLN A 95 -6.60 7.33 34.75
CA GLN A 95 -7.13 6.53 33.64
C GLN A 95 -8.61 6.86 33.37
N LEU A 96 -9.44 6.91 34.42
CA LEU A 96 -10.86 7.27 34.32
C LEU A 96 -11.06 8.69 33.79
N ARG A 97 -10.24 9.65 34.26
CA ARG A 97 -10.26 11.02 33.72
C ARG A 97 -9.96 11.03 32.22
N LEU A 98 -8.90 10.35 31.78
CA LEU A 98 -8.51 10.30 30.36
C LEU A 98 -9.58 9.64 29.47
N LEU A 99 -10.20 8.56 29.94
CA LEU A 99 -11.29 7.89 29.22
C LEU A 99 -12.52 8.79 29.12
N ARG A 100 -12.79 9.63 30.13
CA ARG A 100 -13.87 10.63 30.08
C ARG A 100 -13.54 11.77 29.11
N ASP A 101 -12.32 12.30 29.16
CA ASP A 101 -11.86 13.40 28.28
C ASP A 101 -11.84 12.99 26.80
N THR A 102 -11.50 11.72 26.52
CA THR A 102 -11.54 11.16 25.15
C THR A 102 -12.92 10.69 24.72
N GLY A 103 -13.94 10.80 25.58
CA GLY A 103 -15.32 10.42 25.30
C GLY A 103 -15.57 8.91 25.26
N GLN A 104 -14.63 8.10 25.75
CA GLN A 104 -14.81 6.64 25.87
C GLN A 104 -15.64 6.24 27.10
N LEU A 105 -15.75 7.13 28.09
CA LEU A 105 -16.72 7.04 29.19
C LEU A 105 -17.63 8.26 29.16
N SER A 106 -18.94 8.05 28.96
CA SER A 106 -19.94 9.12 29.05
C SER A 106 -19.99 9.70 30.48
N PRO A 107 -20.18 11.01 30.65
CA PRO A 107 -20.19 11.68 31.96
C PRO A 107 -21.33 11.23 32.91
N GLU A 108 -22.29 10.45 32.41
CA GLU A 108 -23.53 10.08 33.10
C GLU A 108 -23.41 8.92 34.09
N ALA A 109 -22.27 8.22 34.15
CA ALA A 109 -22.17 6.97 34.92
C ALA A 109 -21.96 7.14 36.44
N ASP A 110 -21.71 8.37 36.93
CA ASP A 110 -21.30 8.65 38.31
C ASP A 110 -22.01 9.87 38.95
N GLU A 111 -23.30 10.10 38.71
CA GLU A 111 -24.07 11.00 39.61
C GLU A 111 -24.68 10.21 40.78
N PRO A 112 -24.10 10.27 42.00
CA PRO A 112 -24.77 9.83 43.22
C PRO A 112 -25.55 10.98 43.86
N ASP A 113 -26.33 11.76 43.11
CA ASP A 113 -27.30 12.70 43.73
C ASP A 113 -28.38 13.21 42.76
N SER A 114 -29.17 12.32 42.17
CA SER A 114 -30.45 12.73 41.56
C SER A 114 -31.54 12.79 42.64
N ALA A 115 -31.47 13.83 43.46
CA ALA A 115 -32.63 14.41 44.12
C ALA A 115 -32.73 15.90 43.77
N PRO A 116 -33.85 16.31 43.15
CA PRO A 116 -34.59 17.44 43.69
C PRO A 116 -36.01 16.96 44.00
N ALA A 117 -36.36 16.98 45.29
CA ALA A 117 -37.07 18.10 45.90
C ALA A 117 -38.55 18.07 45.54
N SER A 118 -39.30 17.58 46.52
CA SER A 118 -40.72 17.78 46.73
C SER A 118 -41.19 19.19 46.36
N GLY A 119 -42.29 19.27 45.64
CA GLY A 119 -43.21 20.40 45.73
C GLY A 119 -43.55 21.05 44.39
N GLU A 120 -44.54 20.51 43.69
CA GLU A 120 -45.57 21.36 43.08
C GLU A 120 -46.91 20.60 43.08
N THR A 121 -47.83 21.12 43.86
CA THR A 121 -49.24 20.78 43.88
C THR A 121 -49.90 21.47 42.69
N THR A 122 -50.57 20.72 41.82
CA THR A 122 -51.75 21.22 41.11
C THR A 122 -52.64 20.03 40.76
N THR A 123 -53.66 19.87 41.61
CA THR A 123 -54.84 19.06 41.37
C THR A 123 -55.89 19.97 40.72
N ALA A 124 -56.32 19.60 39.52
CA ALA A 124 -57.65 19.84 38.93
C ALA A 124 -57.69 18.95 37.67
N GLU A 125 -58.41 17.81 37.62
CA GLU A 125 -59.86 17.74 37.38
C GLU A 125 -60.26 18.71 36.23
N THR A 126 -60.84 18.33 35.08
CA THR A 126 -61.84 17.29 34.78
C THR A 126 -62.01 17.22 33.24
N LEU A 127 -62.55 16.10 32.74
CA LEU A 127 -63.45 15.94 31.56
C LEU A 127 -62.93 15.55 30.15
N HIS A 128 -63.46 14.38 29.72
CA HIS A 128 -63.95 13.99 28.38
C HIS A 128 -62.91 13.63 27.31
N GLY A 129 -63.01 12.54 26.54
CA GLY A 129 -64.17 11.71 26.19
C GLY A 129 -64.83 12.21 24.90
N GLU A 130 -64.77 11.40 23.83
CA GLU A 130 -65.28 11.60 22.45
C GLU A 130 -64.48 12.61 21.60
N ALA A 131 -64.14 12.36 20.32
CA ALA A 131 -64.68 11.47 19.28
C ALA A 131 -63.58 10.96 18.32
#